data_AF-A0A7X7I4N7-F1
#
_entry.id   AF-A0A7X7I4N7-F1
#
_cell.length_a   1.000
_cell.length_b   1.000
_cell.length_c   1.000
_cell.angle_alpha   90.00
_cell.angle_beta   90.00
_cell.angle_gamma   90.00
#
_symmetry.space_group_name_H-M   'P 1'
#
loop_
_entity.id
_entity.type
_entity.pdbx_description
1 polymer ?
#
loop_
_entity_poly.entity_id
_entity_poly.type
_entity_poly.pdbx_seq_one_letter_code
_entity_poly.pdbx_strand_id
1 'polypeptide(L)'
;DMVLFGFGPEDIEAAKAALADPAKRMNMQRRLPQKNFYFFHDNGMAAAELIAQSKGTLEEPVENLFAEIGFGLTEKGFDLSVFTNFAKTFGLDKLETEIRPLSKDDLFLVGGGSAWLTMAGRVVMEKKHFDMIREAAEGGDQDAAQVVEVLEQLKVMGLTENALISILKSVGIVLGGESSFSGMPIPGGYLYTSGEKDWVELLLPLLEAIVKESGGEFEPLTLPGWQALYVMRDPVDVVLGIRDGIALAGFLSPESLEKAPELSQGAEKLLGGNNSMLFYLDADVVRRIVVQLFDPENPIAALFLADDDDFLEAAPFLFEGLKATAGFKGIQMNFSGMERLDFAMLFDTPNSEIIAALDGLAAKWQEFVETQEEEEEAEEEEAEEEEKIEEEAKEAPKS
;
A
#
# COMPACT_ATOMS: atom_id res chain seq x y z
N ASP A 1 30.55 -14.39 -12.20
CA ASP A 1 31.91 -13.85 -12.06
C ASP A 1 31.99 -12.90 -10.88
N MET A 2 33.09 -12.93 -10.12
CA MET A 2 33.32 -12.04 -8.96
C MET A 2 34.19 -10.87 -9.43
N VAL A 3 33.68 -9.64 -9.32
CA VAL A 3 34.43 -8.44 -9.66
C VAL A 3 34.87 -7.76 -8.37
N LEU A 4 36.18 -7.68 -8.16
CA LEU A 4 36.80 -6.99 -7.02
C LEU A 4 37.22 -5.59 -7.49
N PHE A 5 36.71 -4.54 -6.85
CA PHE A 5 37.13 -3.16 -7.08
C PHE A 5 37.83 -2.62 -5.84
N GLY A 6 39.00 -2.01 -6.05
CA GLY A 6 39.69 -1.23 -5.04
C GLY A 6 40.35 -0.02 -5.70
N PHE A 7 40.52 1.05 -4.93
CA PHE A 7 40.88 2.36 -5.46
C PHE A 7 42.37 2.69 -5.29
N GLY A 8 43.11 1.88 -4.54
CA GLY A 8 44.54 2.01 -4.31
C GLY A 8 45.41 0.99 -5.08
N PRO A 9 46.71 1.28 -5.31
CA PRO A 9 47.67 0.33 -5.87
C PRO A 9 47.77 -0.98 -5.08
N GLU A 10 47.62 -0.89 -3.75
CA GLU A 10 47.64 -2.05 -2.85
C GLU A 10 46.42 -2.96 -3.07
N ASP A 11 45.25 -2.39 -3.35
CA ASP A 11 44.03 -3.15 -3.61
C ASP A 11 44.11 -3.90 -4.96
N ILE A 12 44.75 -3.29 -5.96
CA ILE A 12 44.99 -3.93 -7.26
C ILE A 12 45.90 -5.15 -7.10
N GLU A 13 46.96 -5.04 -6.30
CA GLU A 13 47.86 -6.17 -6.02
C GLU A 13 47.19 -7.24 -5.16
N ALA A 14 46.37 -6.85 -4.17
CA ALA A 14 45.55 -7.78 -3.40
C ALA A 14 44.55 -8.54 -4.30
N ALA A 15 43.89 -7.85 -5.24
CA ALA A 15 42.97 -8.46 -6.21
C ALA A 15 43.67 -9.45 -7.14
N LYS A 16 44.86 -9.11 -7.66
CA LYS A 16 45.68 -10.03 -8.46
C LYS A 16 46.11 -11.26 -7.64
N ALA A 17 46.51 -11.05 -6.39
CA ALA A 17 46.91 -12.14 -5.49
C ALA A 17 45.73 -13.08 -5.18
N ALA A 18 44.54 -12.53 -4.96
CA ALA A 18 43.30 -13.27 -4.74
C ALA A 18 42.81 -14.04 -6.00
N LEU A 19 43.08 -13.51 -7.20
CA LEU A 19 42.83 -14.22 -8.47
C LEU A 19 43.76 -15.42 -8.62
N ALA A 20 45.05 -15.25 -8.33
CA ALA A 20 46.07 -16.29 -8.49
C ALA A 20 46.02 -17.38 -7.40
N ASP A 21 45.64 -17.03 -6.18
CA ASP A 21 45.59 -17.94 -5.04
C ASP A 21 44.24 -17.82 -4.31
N PRO A 22 43.38 -18.86 -4.39
CA PRO A 22 42.11 -18.89 -3.68
C PRO A 22 42.21 -18.67 -2.16
N ALA A 23 43.33 -19.03 -1.53
CA ALA A 23 43.54 -18.81 -0.10
C ALA A 23 43.77 -17.33 0.26
N LYS A 24 44.09 -16.48 -0.73
CA LYS A 24 44.24 -15.02 -0.57
C LYS A 24 42.96 -14.25 -0.89
N ARG A 25 41.88 -14.94 -1.26
CA ARG A 25 40.58 -14.29 -1.47
C ARG A 25 40.02 -13.82 -0.14
N MET A 26 39.36 -12.66 -0.17
CA MET A 26 38.62 -12.18 0.99
C MET A 26 37.54 -13.20 1.36
N ASN A 27 37.50 -13.58 2.64
CA ASN A 27 36.44 -14.43 3.16
C ASN A 27 35.18 -13.58 3.34
N MET A 28 34.25 -13.67 2.38
CA MET A 28 33.00 -12.92 2.44
C MET A 28 32.00 -13.64 3.33
N GLN A 29 31.71 -13.08 4.51
CA GLN A 29 30.62 -13.54 5.36
C GLN A 29 29.28 -13.06 4.78
N ARG A 30 28.80 -13.79 3.77
CA ARG A 30 27.54 -13.46 3.11
C ARG A 30 26.35 -13.59 4.06
N ARG A 31 25.44 -12.63 4.00
CA ARG A 31 24.16 -12.60 4.73
C ARG A 31 22.99 -12.96 3.82
N LEU A 32 23.15 -12.80 2.51
CA LEU A 32 22.10 -13.03 1.54
C LEU A 32 22.29 -14.36 0.77
N PRO A 33 21.20 -15.10 0.46
CA PRO A 33 21.29 -16.41 -0.18
C PRO A 33 21.46 -16.35 -1.72
N GLN A 34 21.25 -15.20 -2.36
CA GLN A 34 21.20 -15.08 -3.82
C GLN A 34 22.56 -15.42 -4.46
N LYS A 35 22.53 -15.99 -5.68
CA LYS A 35 23.75 -16.35 -6.41
C LYS A 35 24.50 -15.14 -6.97
N ASN A 36 23.79 -14.16 -7.51
CA ASN A 36 24.39 -12.90 -7.96
C ASN A 36 24.32 -11.89 -6.81
N PHE A 37 25.41 -11.19 -6.57
CA PHE A 37 25.47 -10.20 -5.51
C PHE A 37 26.56 -9.17 -5.74
N TYR A 38 26.37 -8.00 -5.14
CA TYR A 38 27.40 -7.01 -4.88
C TYR A 38 27.68 -7.00 -3.38
N PHE A 39 28.95 -6.91 -3.00
CA PHE A 39 29.38 -6.84 -1.61
C PHE A 39 30.26 -5.61 -1.43
N PHE A 40 29.86 -4.73 -0.54
CA PHE A 40 30.59 -3.56 -0.11
C PHE A 40 31.13 -3.82 1.30
N HIS A 41 32.41 -3.54 1.51
CA HIS A 41 33.06 -3.68 2.80
C HIS A 41 34.04 -2.53 2.98
N ASP A 42 33.69 -1.60 3.87
CA ASP A 42 34.53 -0.49 4.27
C ASP A 42 35.70 -0.97 5.14
N ASN A 43 36.80 -0.23 5.11
CA ASN A 43 37.93 -0.42 6.02
C ASN A 43 37.87 0.52 7.24
N GLY A 44 36.74 1.22 7.41
CA GLY A 44 36.46 2.18 8.47
C GLY A 44 36.57 3.64 8.02
N MET A 45 37.18 3.92 6.86
CA MET A 45 37.36 5.31 6.39
C MET A 45 36.05 5.93 5.93
N ALA A 46 35.22 5.20 5.17
CA ALA A 46 33.95 5.75 4.68
C ALA A 46 32.99 6.00 5.85
N ALA A 47 32.91 5.08 6.81
CA ALA A 47 32.10 5.25 8.01
C ALA A 47 32.60 6.41 8.89
N ALA A 48 33.92 6.55 9.10
CA ALA A 48 34.48 7.67 9.86
C ALA A 48 34.21 9.03 9.21
N GLU A 49 34.29 9.12 7.87
CA GLU A 49 33.97 10.34 7.14
C GLU A 49 32.47 10.69 7.25
N LEU A 50 31.58 9.70 7.17
CA LEU A 50 30.15 9.90 7.40
C LEU A 50 29.85 10.39 8.82
N ILE A 51 30.55 9.87 9.83
CA ILE A 51 30.45 10.38 11.21
C ILE A 51 30.96 11.82 11.28
N ALA A 52 32.08 12.13 10.65
CA ALA A 52 32.64 13.48 10.64
C ALA A 52 31.69 14.50 10.00
N GLN A 53 31.02 14.14 8.91
CA GLN A 53 30.00 14.97 8.27
C GLN A 53 28.76 15.15 9.15
N SER A 54 28.32 14.09 9.84
CA SER A 54 27.12 14.13 10.68
C SER A 54 27.33 14.85 12.01
N LYS A 55 28.44 14.59 12.70
CA LYS A 55 28.73 15.09 14.06
C LYS A 55 29.71 16.26 14.09
N GLY A 56 30.35 16.59 12.98
CA GLY A 56 31.41 17.61 12.91
C GLY A 56 32.76 17.16 13.50
N THR A 57 32.87 15.90 13.96
CA THR A 57 34.09 15.33 14.54
C THR A 57 34.36 13.95 13.98
N LEU A 58 35.63 13.69 13.64
CA LEU A 58 36.10 12.36 13.24
C LEU A 58 36.09 11.44 14.47
N GLU A 59 35.15 10.51 14.49
CA GLU A 59 35.11 9.41 15.46
C GLU A 59 35.29 8.08 14.71
N GLU A 60 35.88 7.09 15.38
CA GLU A 60 35.96 5.75 14.82
C GLU A 60 34.58 5.08 14.87
N PRO A 61 34.15 4.40 13.80
CA PRO A 61 32.90 3.66 13.80
C PRO A 61 32.98 2.47 14.78
N VAL A 62 31.83 2.02 15.28
CA VAL A 62 31.76 0.88 16.25
C VAL A 62 32.30 -0.41 15.61
N GLU A 63 32.05 -0.57 14.33
CA GLU A 63 32.60 -1.62 13.47
C GLU A 63 32.68 -1.13 12.02
N ASN A 64 33.30 -1.89 11.13
CA ASN A 64 33.36 -1.53 9.72
C ASN A 64 31.98 -1.62 9.07
N LEU A 65 31.66 -0.65 8.20
CA LEU A 65 30.44 -0.67 7.40
C LEU A 65 30.52 -1.78 6.34
N PHE A 66 29.50 -2.62 6.26
CA PHE A 66 29.33 -3.56 5.17
C PHE A 66 27.89 -3.58 4.67
N ALA A 67 27.76 -3.74 3.36
CA ALA A 67 26.48 -3.88 2.70
C ALA A 67 26.53 -4.96 1.63
N GLU A 68 25.45 -5.69 1.46
CA GLU A 68 25.31 -6.72 0.44
C GLU A 68 24.02 -6.47 -0.34
N ILE A 69 24.09 -6.50 -1.67
CA ILE A 69 22.92 -6.51 -2.54
C ILE A 69 22.92 -7.84 -3.26
N GLY A 70 21.95 -8.71 -2.97
CA GLY A 70 21.77 -10.01 -3.62
C GLY A 70 20.60 -9.96 -4.58
N PHE A 71 20.73 -10.51 -5.78
CA PHE A 71 19.64 -10.53 -6.75
C PHE A 71 19.68 -11.73 -7.68
N GLY A 72 18.55 -12.03 -8.30
CA GLY A 72 18.53 -13.00 -9.39
C GLY A 72 17.14 -13.52 -9.72
N LEU A 73 17.09 -14.21 -10.86
CA LEU A 73 15.91 -14.97 -11.26
C LEU A 73 15.80 -16.23 -10.39
N THR A 74 14.59 -16.52 -9.94
CA THR A 74 14.18 -17.75 -9.28
C THR A 74 13.24 -18.54 -10.19
N GLU A 75 12.88 -19.75 -9.81
CA GLU A 75 11.86 -20.53 -10.54
C GLU A 75 10.50 -19.81 -10.60
N LYS A 76 10.22 -18.96 -9.61
CA LYS A 76 8.94 -18.28 -9.43
C LYS A 76 9.04 -16.76 -9.63
N GLY A 77 10.12 -16.27 -10.21
CA GLY A 77 10.25 -14.85 -10.55
C GLY A 77 11.62 -14.23 -10.32
N PHE A 78 11.64 -13.07 -9.66
CA PHE A 78 12.86 -12.29 -9.43
C PHE A 78 12.93 -11.83 -7.98
N ASP A 79 14.07 -12.06 -7.35
CA ASP A 79 14.35 -11.62 -5.97
C ASP A 79 15.45 -10.56 -5.98
N LEU A 80 15.30 -9.55 -5.13
CA LEU A 80 16.29 -8.55 -4.78
C LEU A 80 16.30 -8.40 -3.25
N SER A 81 17.46 -8.55 -2.64
CA SER A 81 17.66 -8.32 -1.21
C SER A 81 18.79 -7.34 -1.01
N VAL A 82 18.63 -6.46 -0.04
CA VAL A 82 19.65 -5.54 0.44
C VAL A 82 19.87 -5.82 1.92
N PHE A 83 21.13 -5.98 2.31
CA PHE A 83 21.55 -6.08 3.70
C PHE A 83 22.55 -4.96 4.00
N THR A 84 22.48 -4.37 5.19
CA THR A 84 23.49 -3.44 5.72
C THR A 84 23.56 -3.52 7.24
N ASN A 85 24.75 -3.42 7.82
CA ASN A 85 24.93 -3.25 9.27
C ASN A 85 24.99 -1.78 9.70
N PHE A 86 24.40 -0.88 8.90
CA PHE A 86 24.47 0.56 9.10
C PHE A 86 24.08 0.96 10.54
N ALA A 87 22.96 0.47 11.05
CA ALA A 87 22.48 0.82 12.39
C ALA A 87 23.56 0.57 13.46
N LYS A 88 24.16 -0.63 13.45
CA LYS A 88 25.21 -1.02 14.37
C LYS A 88 26.52 -0.25 14.16
N THR A 89 26.92 -0.03 12.91
CA THR A 89 28.14 0.73 12.56
C THR A 89 28.14 2.12 13.20
N PHE A 90 26.99 2.79 13.21
CA PHE A 90 26.82 4.15 13.73
C PHE A 90 26.27 4.19 15.17
N GLY A 91 26.23 3.05 15.88
CA GLY A 91 25.78 2.98 17.27
C GLY A 91 24.31 3.35 17.47
N LEU A 92 23.47 3.08 16.47
CA LEU A 92 22.02 3.27 16.50
C LEU A 92 21.30 2.08 17.15
N ASP A 93 21.96 1.36 18.06
CA ASP A 93 21.45 0.14 18.71
C ASP A 93 20.08 0.35 19.38
N LYS A 94 19.80 1.57 19.85
CA LYS A 94 18.48 1.94 20.37
C LYS A 94 17.38 1.81 19.31
N LEU A 95 17.61 2.32 18.10
CA LEU A 95 16.65 2.21 16.98
C LEU A 95 16.46 0.76 16.54
N GLU A 96 17.52 -0.06 16.58
CA GLU A 96 17.43 -1.50 16.30
C GLU A 96 16.52 -2.21 17.32
N THR A 97 16.62 -1.86 18.61
CA THR A 97 15.72 -2.40 19.65
C THR A 97 14.29 -1.87 19.57
N GLU A 98 14.08 -0.70 18.97
CA GLU A 98 12.77 -0.06 18.80
C GLU A 98 12.04 -0.57 17.55
N ILE A 99 12.75 -0.87 16.46
CA ILE A 99 12.23 -1.49 15.22
C ILE A 99 12.14 -3.01 15.41
N ARG A 100 11.35 -3.41 16.41
CA ARG A 100 11.01 -4.82 16.65
C ARG A 100 10.09 -5.35 15.54
N PRO A 101 10.08 -6.67 15.27
CA PRO A 101 9.10 -7.25 14.35
C PRO A 101 7.64 -6.89 14.71
N LEU A 102 6.80 -6.84 13.68
CA LEU A 102 5.36 -6.85 13.84
C LEU A 102 4.95 -8.16 14.52
N SER A 103 4.14 -8.05 15.56
CA SER A 103 3.48 -9.19 16.20
C SER A 103 2.08 -9.36 15.63
N LYS A 104 1.43 -10.48 15.95
CA LYS A 104 0.04 -10.71 15.55
C LYS A 104 -0.92 -9.66 16.10
N ASP A 105 -0.63 -9.11 17.27
CA ASP A 105 -1.46 -8.09 17.92
C ASP A 105 -1.31 -6.72 17.23
N ASP A 106 -0.28 -6.54 16.41
CA ASP A 106 -0.09 -5.35 15.59
C ASP A 106 -0.78 -5.42 14.24
N LEU A 107 -1.30 -6.61 13.87
CA LEU A 107 -1.96 -6.85 12.61
C LEU A 107 -3.47 -6.95 12.86
N PHE A 108 -4.24 -6.14 12.16
CA PHE A 108 -5.69 -6.23 12.20
C PHE A 108 -6.20 -6.71 10.84
N LEU A 109 -6.73 -7.93 10.82
CA LEU A 109 -7.19 -8.61 9.60
C LEU A 109 -8.68 -8.95 9.75
N VAL A 110 -9.52 -8.03 9.29
CA VAL A 110 -11.00 -8.15 9.26
C VAL A 110 -11.55 -7.81 7.88
N GLY A 111 -12.86 -7.99 7.69
CA GLY A 111 -13.59 -7.50 6.53
C GLY A 111 -13.93 -8.56 5.48
N GLY A 112 -13.57 -9.83 5.69
CA GLY A 112 -13.79 -10.90 4.70
C GLY A 112 -13.12 -10.60 3.35
N GLY A 113 -13.68 -11.17 2.27
CA GLY A 113 -13.18 -10.95 0.90
C GLY A 113 -11.79 -11.55 0.63
N SER A 114 -11.22 -11.25 -0.55
CA SER A 114 -9.86 -11.65 -0.92
C SER A 114 -8.94 -10.42 -0.91
N ALA A 115 -8.00 -10.37 0.02
CA ALA A 115 -7.07 -9.25 0.10
C ALA A 115 -6.12 -9.24 -1.10
N TRP A 116 -6.14 -8.13 -1.85
CA TRP A 116 -5.24 -7.92 -2.98
C TRP A 116 -4.10 -6.97 -2.65
N LEU A 117 -4.23 -6.18 -1.58
CA LEU A 117 -3.12 -5.41 -1.02
C LEU A 117 -3.11 -5.53 0.49
N THR A 118 -1.91 -5.75 1.05
CA THR A 118 -1.69 -5.71 2.50
C THR A 118 -0.37 -5.03 2.76
N MET A 119 -0.41 -3.93 3.51
CA MET A 119 0.76 -3.20 3.96
C MET A 119 0.67 -3.03 5.47
N ALA A 120 1.76 -3.28 6.18
CA ALA A 120 1.84 -2.99 7.60
C ALA A 120 3.27 -2.61 7.96
N GLY A 121 3.44 -1.68 8.88
CA GLY A 121 4.74 -1.20 9.29
C GLY A 121 4.76 -0.73 10.73
N ARG A 122 5.89 -0.98 11.38
CA ARG A 122 6.25 -0.31 12.64
C ARG A 122 6.57 1.14 12.36
N VAL A 123 6.05 1.99 13.23
CA VAL A 123 6.36 3.41 13.23
C VAL A 123 7.26 3.68 14.43
N VAL A 124 8.41 4.29 14.16
CA VAL A 124 9.31 4.79 15.21
C VAL A 124 9.25 6.30 15.20
N MET A 125 8.48 6.82 16.15
CA MET A 125 8.26 8.25 16.31
C MET A 125 8.79 8.69 17.66
N GLU A 126 9.62 9.73 17.66
CA GLU A 126 10.16 10.37 18.85
C GLU A 126 9.74 11.84 18.87
N LYS A 127 9.79 12.49 20.05
CA LYS A 127 9.49 13.92 20.19
C LYS A 127 10.28 14.80 19.20
N LYS A 128 11.55 14.49 19.00
CA LYS A 128 12.42 15.20 18.05
C LYS A 128 11.85 15.24 16.62
N HIS A 129 11.06 14.23 16.21
CA HIS A 129 10.45 14.22 14.88
C HIS A 129 9.34 15.28 14.76
N PHE A 130 8.61 15.58 15.83
CA PHE A 130 7.65 16.69 15.85
C PHE A 130 8.34 18.05 15.79
N ASP A 131 9.47 18.18 16.49
CA ASP A 131 10.29 19.40 16.44
C ASP A 131 10.84 19.63 15.03
N MET A 132 11.34 18.59 14.36
CA MET A 132 11.78 18.66 12.96
C MET A 132 10.66 19.12 12.01
N ILE A 133 9.42 18.65 12.21
CA ILE A 133 8.27 19.10 11.41
C ILE A 133 8.02 20.59 11.63
N ARG A 134 8.08 21.07 12.89
CA ARG A 134 7.92 22.50 13.19
C ARG A 134 9.03 23.35 12.58
N GLU A 135 10.27 22.91 12.67
CA GLU A 135 11.43 23.59 12.07
C GLU A 135 11.28 23.68 10.54
N ALA A 136 10.81 22.61 9.88
CA ALA A 136 10.53 22.63 8.45
C ALA A 136 9.42 23.62 8.09
N ALA A 137 8.33 23.66 8.86
CA ALA A 137 7.24 24.61 8.68
C ALA A 137 7.71 26.07 8.83
N GLU A 138 8.52 26.36 9.85
CA GLU A 138 9.14 27.68 10.04
C GLU A 138 10.12 28.04 8.91
N GLY A 139 10.76 27.02 8.33
CA GLY A 139 11.61 27.13 7.14
C GLY A 139 10.86 27.37 5.82
N GLY A 140 9.53 27.39 5.85
CA GLY A 140 8.67 27.66 4.69
C GLY A 140 8.12 26.43 3.99
N ASP A 141 8.24 25.24 4.57
CA ASP A 141 7.62 24.02 4.06
C ASP A 141 6.10 24.04 4.33
N GLN A 142 5.31 24.06 3.26
CA GLN A 142 3.85 24.14 3.33
C GLN A 142 3.21 22.84 3.84
N ASP A 143 3.77 21.69 3.47
CA ASP A 143 3.25 20.39 3.91
C ASP A 143 3.49 20.24 5.41
N ALA A 144 4.68 20.61 5.87
CA ALA A 144 4.98 20.65 7.30
C ALA A 144 4.06 21.63 8.06
N ALA A 145 3.75 22.79 7.49
CA ALA A 145 2.84 23.75 8.12
C ALA A 145 1.41 23.19 8.31
N GLN A 146 0.89 22.46 7.33
CA GLN A 146 -0.41 21.77 7.45
C GLN A 146 -0.38 20.70 8.55
N VAL A 147 0.71 19.93 8.64
CA VAL A 147 0.89 18.94 9.71
C VAL A 147 0.93 19.62 11.08
N VAL A 148 1.62 20.75 11.22
CA VAL A 148 1.65 21.53 12.47
C VAL A 148 0.25 22.02 12.86
N GLU A 149 -0.54 22.49 11.91
CA GLU A 149 -1.92 22.91 12.18
C GLU A 149 -2.76 21.74 12.73
N VAL A 150 -2.70 20.58 12.07
CA VAL A 150 -3.38 19.36 12.54
C VAL A 150 -2.90 18.95 13.93
N LEU A 151 -1.59 19.00 14.20
CA LEU A 151 -1.03 18.67 15.52
C LEU A 151 -1.55 19.60 16.63
N GLU A 152 -1.67 20.91 16.36
CA GLU A 152 -2.22 21.84 17.35
C GLU A 152 -3.74 21.64 17.55
N GLN A 153 -4.49 21.28 16.51
CA GLN A 153 -5.90 20.90 16.65
C GLN A 153 -6.06 19.63 17.49
N LEU A 154 -5.28 18.57 17.21
CA LEU A 154 -5.30 17.32 17.97
C LEU A 154 -4.94 17.54 19.44
N LYS A 155 -4.00 18.43 19.72
CA LYS A 155 -3.60 18.80 21.09
C LYS A 155 -4.73 19.47 21.87
N VAL A 156 -5.56 20.32 21.24
CA VAL A 156 -6.76 20.89 21.88
C VAL A 156 -7.75 19.79 22.29
N MET A 157 -7.78 18.68 21.55
CA MET A 157 -8.59 17.51 21.84
C MET A 157 -7.94 16.53 22.84
N GLY A 158 -6.78 16.89 23.40
CA GLY A 158 -6.05 16.07 24.39
C GLY A 158 -5.06 15.07 23.79
N LEU A 159 -4.93 15.02 22.46
CA LEU A 159 -3.97 14.16 21.76
C LEU A 159 -2.61 14.84 21.68
N THR A 160 -1.86 14.77 22.77
CA THR A 160 -0.48 15.27 22.84
C THR A 160 0.47 14.43 21.98
N GLU A 161 1.68 14.93 21.69
CA GLU A 161 2.73 14.18 21.01
C GLU A 161 3.01 12.82 21.66
N ASN A 162 3.02 12.75 22.99
CA ASN A 162 3.18 11.49 23.71
C ASN A 162 2.04 10.51 23.41
N ALA A 163 0.81 11.01 23.32
CA ALA A 163 -0.33 10.19 22.96
C ALA A 163 -0.18 9.68 21.52
N LEU A 164 0.19 10.54 20.57
CA LEU A 164 0.39 10.16 19.18
C LEU A 164 1.49 9.09 19.02
N ILE A 165 2.61 9.22 19.74
CA ILE A 165 3.67 8.19 19.76
C ILE A 165 3.14 6.86 20.29
N SER A 166 2.32 6.87 21.33
CA SER A 166 1.75 5.64 21.92
C SER A 166 0.62 5.02 21.10
N ILE A 167 -0.12 5.82 20.33
CA ILE A 167 -1.20 5.40 19.44
C ILE A 167 -0.61 4.81 18.15
N LEU A 168 0.33 5.52 17.53
CA LEU A 168 0.90 5.18 16.23
C LEU A 168 2.12 4.27 16.37
N LYS A 169 2.01 3.11 17.03
CA LYS A 169 3.14 2.14 17.12
C LYS A 169 3.27 1.30 15.84
N SER A 170 2.13 0.98 15.25
CA SER A 170 2.05 0.31 13.96
C SER A 170 0.92 0.93 13.15
N VAL A 171 1.07 0.93 11.84
CA VAL A 171 0.04 1.31 10.89
C VAL A 171 -0.09 0.24 9.83
N GLY A 172 -1.29 0.07 9.30
CA GLY A 172 -1.51 -0.85 8.19
C GLY A 172 -2.68 -0.47 7.31
N ILE A 173 -2.65 -1.00 6.10
CA ILE A 173 -3.66 -0.86 5.06
C ILE A 173 -3.96 -2.25 4.53
N VAL A 174 -5.23 -2.58 4.39
CA VAL A 174 -5.69 -3.82 3.77
C VAL A 174 -6.77 -3.47 2.76
N LEU A 175 -6.57 -3.87 1.50
CA LEU A 175 -7.54 -3.70 0.43
C LEU A 175 -7.97 -5.07 -0.09
N GLY A 176 -9.27 -5.25 -0.32
CA GLY A 176 -9.90 -6.52 -0.68
C GLY A 176 -10.85 -7.09 0.37
N GLY A 177 -11.37 -6.25 1.27
CA GLY A 177 -12.51 -6.59 2.13
C GLY A 177 -13.83 -6.64 1.34
N GLU A 178 -14.92 -6.98 2.01
CA GLU A 178 -16.29 -6.86 1.51
C GLU A 178 -16.83 -5.47 1.88
N SER A 179 -17.41 -4.74 0.92
CA SER A 179 -18.10 -3.47 1.12
C SER A 179 -19.30 -3.34 0.15
N SER A 180 -20.06 -2.26 0.25
CA SER A 180 -21.17 -1.95 -0.64
C SER A 180 -21.23 -0.48 -1.03
N PHE A 181 -21.66 -0.20 -2.27
CA PHE A 181 -22.05 1.12 -2.77
C PHE A 181 -23.51 1.07 -3.22
N SER A 182 -24.39 1.86 -2.60
CA SER A 182 -25.84 1.90 -2.87
C SER A 182 -26.49 0.51 -2.87
N GLY A 183 -26.04 -0.37 -1.96
CA GLY A 183 -26.50 -1.76 -1.85
C GLY A 183 -25.85 -2.76 -2.82
N MET A 184 -25.01 -2.29 -3.75
CA MET A 184 -24.26 -3.15 -4.68
C MET A 184 -22.91 -3.57 -4.07
N PRO A 185 -22.50 -4.85 -4.19
CA PRO A 185 -21.23 -5.30 -3.64
C PRO A 185 -20.02 -4.68 -4.34
N ILE A 186 -19.06 -4.18 -3.57
CA ILE A 186 -17.76 -3.70 -4.04
C ILE A 186 -16.61 -4.22 -3.16
N PRO A 187 -15.37 -4.28 -3.69
CA PRO A 187 -14.19 -4.46 -2.86
C PRO A 187 -14.07 -3.32 -1.84
N GLY A 188 -13.95 -3.70 -0.58
CA GLY A 188 -13.67 -2.81 0.53
C GLY A 188 -12.18 -2.68 0.83
N GLY A 189 -11.89 -1.81 1.78
CA GLY A 189 -10.53 -1.59 2.26
C GLY A 189 -10.51 -0.68 3.47
N TYR A 190 -9.48 -0.81 4.28
CA TYR A 190 -9.34 -0.05 5.52
C TYR A 190 -7.89 0.26 5.83
N LEU A 191 -7.73 1.35 6.58
CA LEU A 191 -6.52 1.67 7.29
C LEU A 191 -6.75 1.45 8.78
N TYR A 192 -5.69 1.09 9.49
CA TYR A 192 -5.71 0.99 10.93
C TYR A 192 -4.39 1.46 11.53
N THR A 193 -4.47 1.84 12.80
CA THR A 193 -3.31 1.97 13.67
C THR A 193 -3.46 1.06 14.88
N SER A 194 -2.34 0.50 15.33
CA SER A 194 -2.26 -0.31 16.55
C SER A 194 -1.24 0.31 17.50
N GLY A 195 -1.64 0.44 18.77
CA GLY A 195 -0.91 1.14 19.82
C GLY A 195 -1.21 0.61 21.21
N GLU A 196 -0.86 1.39 22.22
CA GLU A 196 -1.22 1.07 23.61
C GLU A 196 -2.71 1.35 23.85
N LYS A 197 -3.43 0.34 24.35
CA LYS A 197 -4.88 0.37 24.56
C LYS A 197 -5.39 1.65 25.21
N ASP A 198 -4.86 1.99 26.38
CA ASP A 198 -5.28 3.17 27.15
C ASP A 198 -5.09 4.49 26.37
N TRP A 199 -4.10 4.54 25.47
CA TRP A 199 -3.84 5.71 24.64
C TRP A 199 -4.72 5.75 23.40
N VAL A 200 -4.99 4.59 22.78
CA VAL A 200 -5.88 4.50 21.61
C VAL A 200 -7.32 4.85 21.99
N GLU A 201 -7.76 4.52 23.21
CA GLU A 201 -9.07 4.94 23.72
C GLU A 201 -9.23 6.47 23.82
N LEU A 202 -8.13 7.24 23.85
CA LEU A 202 -8.20 8.72 23.76
C LEU A 202 -8.69 9.22 22.40
N LEU A 203 -8.76 8.36 21.38
CA LEU A 203 -9.33 8.70 20.09
C LEU A 203 -10.87 8.69 20.10
N LEU A 204 -11.53 8.15 21.14
CA LEU A 204 -12.99 8.07 21.20
C LEU A 204 -13.69 9.43 21.02
N PRO A 205 -13.29 10.52 21.70
CA PRO A 205 -13.92 11.82 21.51
C PRO A 205 -13.71 12.38 20.10
N LEU A 206 -12.55 12.12 19.49
CA LEU A 206 -12.25 12.51 18.11
C LEU A 206 -13.14 11.73 17.13
N LEU A 207 -13.27 10.43 17.33
CA LEU A 207 -14.16 9.56 16.54
C LEU A 207 -15.61 10.07 16.60
N GLU A 208 -16.10 10.40 17.79
CA GLU A 208 -17.44 10.97 17.98
C GLU A 208 -17.60 12.34 17.32
N ALA A 209 -16.57 13.19 17.37
CA ALA A 209 -16.58 14.49 16.70
C ALA A 209 -16.65 14.32 15.18
N ILE A 210 -15.83 13.45 14.60
CA ILE A 210 -15.85 13.11 13.16
C ILE A 210 -17.24 12.63 12.76
N VAL A 211 -17.82 11.68 13.51
CA VAL A 211 -19.16 11.16 13.25
C VAL A 211 -20.20 12.28 13.25
N LYS A 212 -20.19 13.15 14.27
CA LYS A 212 -21.16 14.26 14.41
C LYS A 212 -20.99 15.34 13.34
N GLU A 213 -19.75 15.63 12.93
CA GLU A 213 -19.42 16.72 12.00
C GLU A 213 -19.41 16.29 10.53
N SER A 214 -19.34 14.98 10.25
CA SER A 214 -19.27 14.43 8.88
C SER A 214 -20.48 14.76 8.01
N GLY A 215 -21.64 15.06 8.61
CA GLY A 215 -22.91 15.18 7.91
C GLY A 215 -23.48 13.86 7.38
N GLY A 216 -22.78 12.73 7.58
CA GLY A 216 -23.22 11.39 7.23
C GLY A 216 -24.13 10.77 8.28
N GLU A 217 -24.99 9.83 7.85
CA GLU A 217 -25.91 9.10 8.73
C GLU A 217 -25.19 7.92 9.41
N PHE A 218 -24.24 8.24 10.28
CA PHE A 218 -23.54 7.24 11.08
C PHE A 218 -24.39 6.74 12.25
N GLU A 219 -24.53 5.43 12.37
CA GLU A 219 -25.21 4.75 13.46
C GLU A 219 -24.21 4.00 14.35
N PRO A 220 -24.37 4.04 15.69
CA PRO A 220 -23.56 3.22 16.57
C PRO A 220 -23.96 1.74 16.46
N LEU A 221 -22.99 0.85 16.26
CA LEU A 221 -23.18 -0.60 16.21
C LEU A 221 -22.51 -1.27 17.41
N THR A 222 -23.26 -2.11 18.12
CA THR A 222 -22.69 -2.90 19.22
C THR A 222 -22.26 -4.26 18.70
N LEU A 223 -20.94 -4.50 18.68
CA LEU A 223 -20.33 -5.77 18.26
C LEU A 223 -19.34 -6.27 19.33
N PRO A 224 -19.31 -7.58 19.67
CA PRO A 224 -18.42 -8.08 20.71
C PRO A 224 -16.95 -7.74 20.46
N GLY A 225 -16.27 -7.26 21.51
CA GLY A 225 -14.85 -6.90 21.47
C GLY A 225 -14.55 -5.47 21.00
N TRP A 226 -15.52 -4.77 20.40
CA TRP A 226 -15.38 -3.36 20.00
C TRP A 226 -15.72 -2.42 21.16
N GLN A 227 -14.90 -1.41 21.39
CA GLN A 227 -15.17 -0.36 22.38
C GLN A 227 -16.10 0.71 21.79
N ALA A 228 -15.89 1.05 20.53
CA ALA A 228 -16.78 1.90 19.74
C ALA A 228 -16.76 1.44 18.29
N LEU A 229 -17.91 1.49 17.63
CA LEU A 229 -18.07 1.15 16.23
C LEU A 229 -19.23 1.98 15.68
N TYR A 230 -18.94 2.80 14.67
CA TYR A 230 -19.90 3.62 13.96
C TYR A 230 -19.91 3.19 12.51
N VAL A 231 -21.12 3.05 11.96
CA VAL A 231 -21.33 2.55 10.61
C VAL A 231 -22.22 3.50 9.83
N MET A 232 -21.86 3.78 8.59
CA MET A 232 -22.70 4.47 7.61
C MET A 232 -22.89 3.50 6.44
N ARG A 233 -24.10 3.40 5.87
CA ARG A 233 -24.42 2.43 4.80
C ARG A 233 -24.70 3.07 3.43
N ASP A 234 -24.92 4.38 3.40
CA ASP A 234 -25.35 5.12 2.21
C ASP A 234 -24.46 6.36 2.02
N PRO A 235 -23.97 6.65 0.79
CA PRO A 235 -24.03 5.81 -0.41
C PRO A 235 -23.03 4.65 -0.38
N VAL A 236 -22.15 4.58 0.62
CA VAL A 236 -21.13 3.54 0.73
C VAL A 236 -21.02 3.07 2.17
N ASP A 237 -20.78 1.78 2.36
CA ASP A 237 -20.48 1.20 3.66
C ASP A 237 -19.17 1.81 4.20
N VAL A 238 -19.26 2.59 5.28
CA VAL A 238 -18.12 3.16 6.01
C VAL A 238 -18.15 2.67 7.45
N VAL A 239 -17.00 2.20 7.93
CA VAL A 239 -16.79 1.76 9.30
C VAL A 239 -15.72 2.62 9.94
N LEU A 240 -16.04 3.18 11.12
CA LEU A 240 -15.11 3.85 12.01
C LEU A 240 -15.16 3.15 13.36
N GLY A 241 -14.04 2.69 13.92
CA GLY A 241 -14.11 1.96 15.19
C GLY A 241 -12.80 1.78 15.94
N ILE A 242 -12.95 1.42 17.22
CA ILE A 242 -11.86 1.14 18.15
C ILE A 242 -12.08 -0.24 18.77
N ARG A 243 -11.04 -1.08 18.68
CA ARG A 243 -11.00 -2.46 19.20
C ARG A 243 -9.63 -2.80 19.75
N ASP A 244 -9.54 -2.96 21.06
CA ASP A 244 -8.40 -3.52 21.80
C ASP A 244 -7.03 -2.92 21.44
N GLY A 245 -6.93 -1.59 21.47
CA GLY A 245 -5.69 -0.89 21.09
C GLY A 245 -5.52 -0.72 19.58
N ILE A 246 -6.55 -0.99 18.79
CA ILE A 246 -6.60 -0.68 17.35
C ILE A 246 -7.68 0.37 17.08
N ALA A 247 -7.35 1.37 16.27
CA ALA A 247 -8.32 2.26 15.65
C ALA A 247 -8.35 2.00 14.14
N LEU A 248 -9.54 1.85 13.58
CA LEU A 248 -9.79 1.52 12.18
C LEU A 248 -10.73 2.53 11.53
N ALA A 249 -10.43 2.87 10.28
CA ALA A 249 -11.33 3.56 9.38
C ALA A 249 -11.29 2.89 8.00
N GLY A 250 -12.43 2.64 7.38
CA GLY A 250 -12.45 2.05 6.05
C GLY A 250 -13.82 1.85 5.46
N PHE A 251 -13.82 1.43 4.20
CA PHE A 251 -15.00 1.02 3.47
C PHE A 251 -15.16 -0.48 3.64
N LEU A 252 -16.03 -0.89 4.56
CA LEU A 252 -16.25 -2.29 4.91
C LEU A 252 -17.71 -2.50 5.29
N SER A 253 -18.30 -3.60 4.84
CA SER A 253 -19.61 -4.01 5.31
C SER A 253 -19.53 -4.40 6.79
N PRO A 254 -20.42 -3.87 7.66
CA PRO A 254 -20.42 -4.20 9.09
C PRO A 254 -20.52 -5.71 9.38
N GLU A 255 -21.22 -6.45 8.53
CA GLU A 255 -21.43 -7.89 8.62
C GLU A 255 -20.16 -8.71 8.35
N SER A 256 -19.13 -8.11 7.72
CA SER A 256 -17.87 -8.78 7.38
C SER A 256 -16.77 -8.59 8.43
N LEU A 257 -16.99 -7.72 9.44
CA LEU A 257 -16.00 -7.36 10.47
C LEU A 257 -15.58 -8.53 11.39
N GLU A 258 -16.38 -9.60 11.47
CA GLU A 258 -16.02 -10.82 12.21
C GLU A 258 -15.23 -11.83 11.37
N LYS A 259 -15.13 -11.62 10.06
CA LYS A 259 -14.41 -12.51 9.14
C LYS A 259 -13.01 -11.98 8.87
N ALA A 260 -12.01 -12.84 8.93
CA ALA A 260 -10.69 -12.52 8.40
C ALA A 260 -10.72 -12.51 6.86
N PRO A 261 -9.96 -11.62 6.20
CA PRO A 261 -9.77 -11.68 4.77
C PRO A 261 -9.05 -12.95 4.35
N GLU A 262 -9.38 -13.45 3.16
CA GLU A 262 -8.63 -14.50 2.50
C GLU A 262 -7.31 -13.94 2.00
N LEU A 263 -6.22 -14.57 2.42
CA LEU A 263 -4.86 -14.18 2.07
C LEU A 263 -4.26 -15.23 1.15
N SER A 264 -3.46 -14.79 0.19
CA SER A 264 -2.65 -15.72 -0.59
C SER A 264 -1.58 -16.38 0.30
N GLN A 265 -1.09 -17.56 -0.10
CA GLN A 265 0.00 -18.25 0.60
C GLN A 265 1.25 -17.35 0.74
N GLY A 266 1.49 -16.48 -0.24
CA GLY A 266 2.58 -15.51 -0.21
C GLY A 266 2.40 -14.47 0.89
N ALA A 267 1.20 -13.91 1.02
CA ALA A 267 0.86 -12.95 2.08
C ALA A 267 0.96 -13.58 3.48
N GLU A 268 0.42 -14.80 3.65
CA GLU A 268 0.50 -15.53 4.93
C GLU A 268 1.94 -15.76 5.38
N LYS A 269 2.82 -16.13 4.44
CA LYS A 269 4.24 -16.33 4.72
C LYS A 269 4.94 -15.04 5.16
N LEU A 270 4.60 -13.90 4.54
CA LEU A 270 5.12 -12.59 4.94
C LEU A 270 4.64 -12.20 6.34
N LEU A 271 3.36 -12.40 6.64
CA LEU A 271 2.78 -12.08 7.96
C LEU A 271 3.32 -12.99 9.08
N GLY A 272 3.70 -14.23 8.75
CA GLY A 272 4.34 -15.14 9.70
C GLY A 272 5.84 -14.90 9.93
N GLY A 273 6.45 -13.95 9.22
CA GLY A 273 7.88 -13.63 9.32
C GLY A 273 8.22 -12.63 10.42
N ASN A 274 9.51 -12.50 10.74
CA ASN A 274 10.02 -11.49 11.68
C ASN A 274 10.22 -10.12 10.99
N ASN A 275 9.15 -9.59 10.42
CA ASN A 275 9.19 -8.37 9.61
C ASN A 275 8.76 -7.15 10.43
N SER A 276 9.51 -6.05 10.37
CA SER A 276 9.10 -4.75 10.94
C SER A 276 8.28 -3.93 9.94
N MET A 277 8.37 -4.23 8.65
CA MET A 277 7.46 -3.74 7.61
C MET A 277 7.20 -4.85 6.60
N LEU A 278 5.99 -4.90 6.06
CA LEU A 278 5.60 -5.78 4.98
C LEU A 278 4.70 -5.04 3.98
N PHE A 279 4.83 -5.44 2.72
CA PHE A 279 3.96 -5.05 1.62
C PHE A 279 3.71 -6.27 0.76
N TYR A 280 2.45 -6.46 0.40
CA TYR A 280 2.01 -7.51 -0.50
C TYR A 280 0.98 -6.95 -1.48
N LEU A 281 1.15 -7.30 -2.75
CA LEU A 281 0.19 -7.05 -3.83
C LEU A 281 -0.11 -8.39 -4.54
N ASP A 282 -1.38 -8.74 -4.67
CA ASP A 282 -1.87 -9.90 -5.44
C ASP A 282 -2.47 -9.43 -6.78
N ALA A 283 -1.70 -9.56 -7.85
CA ALA A 283 -2.13 -9.12 -9.17
C ALA A 283 -3.25 -9.99 -9.76
N ASP A 284 -3.37 -11.25 -9.34
CA ASP A 284 -4.44 -12.14 -9.80
C ASP A 284 -5.78 -11.75 -9.19
N VAL A 285 -5.80 -11.39 -7.90
CA VAL A 285 -7.01 -10.84 -7.27
C VAL A 285 -7.39 -9.50 -7.90
N VAL A 286 -6.43 -8.60 -8.15
CA VAL A 286 -6.68 -7.32 -8.85
C VAL A 286 -7.36 -7.55 -10.20
N ARG A 287 -6.85 -8.48 -11.02
CA ARG A 287 -7.47 -8.77 -12.32
C ARG A 287 -8.90 -9.29 -12.19
N ARG A 288 -9.19 -10.15 -11.20
CA ARG A 288 -10.57 -10.63 -10.95
C ARG A 288 -11.48 -9.49 -10.53
N ILE A 289 -11.00 -8.58 -9.71
CA ILE A 289 -11.74 -7.38 -9.31
C ILE A 289 -12.04 -6.50 -10.51
N VAL A 290 -11.05 -6.22 -11.36
CA VAL A 290 -11.27 -5.46 -12.61
C VAL A 290 -12.32 -6.15 -13.47
N VAL A 291 -12.21 -7.47 -13.67
CA VAL A 291 -13.17 -8.20 -14.48
C VAL A 291 -14.60 -8.09 -13.95
N GLN A 292 -14.78 -8.13 -12.63
CA GLN A 292 -16.10 -8.04 -12.00
C GLN A 292 -16.66 -6.62 -11.99
N LEU A 293 -15.83 -5.63 -11.66
CA LEU A 293 -16.27 -4.25 -11.49
C LEU A 293 -16.45 -3.52 -12.81
N PHE A 294 -15.70 -3.90 -13.85
CA PHE A 294 -15.68 -3.21 -15.13
C PHE A 294 -16.48 -3.99 -16.19
N ASP A 295 -17.25 -5.00 -15.81
CA ASP A 295 -18.24 -5.59 -16.71
C ASP A 295 -19.35 -4.54 -16.93
N PRO A 296 -19.69 -4.13 -18.16
CA PRO A 296 -20.76 -3.14 -18.39
C PRO A 296 -22.13 -3.63 -17.91
N GLU A 297 -22.33 -4.95 -17.72
CA GLU A 297 -23.53 -5.49 -17.07
C GLU A 297 -23.54 -5.21 -15.55
N ASN A 298 -22.41 -4.83 -14.96
CA ASN A 298 -22.33 -4.38 -13.57
C ASN A 298 -22.87 -2.93 -13.48
N PRO A 299 -23.92 -2.65 -12.69
CA PRO A 299 -24.48 -1.31 -12.66
C PRO A 299 -23.52 -0.24 -12.13
N ILE A 300 -22.45 -0.64 -11.42
CA ILE A 300 -21.38 0.29 -10.99
C ILE A 300 -20.53 0.72 -12.18
N ALA A 301 -20.18 -0.20 -13.07
CA ALA A 301 -19.49 0.14 -14.31
C ALA A 301 -20.32 1.11 -15.14
N ALA A 302 -21.59 0.77 -15.38
CA ALA A 302 -22.49 1.62 -16.13
C ALA A 302 -22.62 3.02 -15.49
N LEU A 303 -22.72 3.11 -14.16
CA LEU A 303 -22.87 4.39 -13.47
C LEU A 303 -21.64 5.30 -13.57
N PHE A 304 -20.42 4.74 -13.56
CA PHE A 304 -19.19 5.53 -13.43
C PHE A 304 -18.34 5.59 -14.69
N LEU A 305 -18.56 4.70 -15.66
CA LEU A 305 -17.68 4.51 -16.80
C LEU A 305 -18.41 4.59 -18.15
N ALA A 306 -19.75 4.51 -18.18
CA ALA A 306 -20.50 4.58 -19.44
C ALA A 306 -20.33 5.93 -20.15
N ASP A 307 -20.31 7.02 -19.38
CA ASP A 307 -20.20 8.39 -19.93
C ASP A 307 -18.75 8.92 -19.94
N ASP A 308 -17.76 8.06 -19.71
CA ASP A 308 -16.33 8.43 -19.66
C ASP A 308 -15.62 8.06 -20.96
N ASP A 309 -15.64 8.97 -21.93
CA ASP A 309 -14.98 8.80 -23.25
C ASP A 309 -13.50 8.40 -23.12
N ASP A 310 -12.77 8.97 -22.15
CA ASP A 310 -11.36 8.65 -21.92
C ASP A 310 -11.20 7.19 -21.48
N PHE A 311 -12.10 6.70 -20.63
CA PHE A 311 -12.14 5.28 -20.27
C PHE A 311 -12.50 4.40 -21.47
N LEU A 312 -13.54 4.74 -22.23
CA LEU A 312 -13.99 3.94 -23.36
C LEU A 312 -12.90 3.78 -24.44
N GLU A 313 -12.17 4.85 -24.76
CA GLU A 313 -11.02 4.79 -25.67
C GLU A 313 -9.88 3.93 -25.10
N ALA A 314 -9.62 4.06 -23.80
CA ALA A 314 -8.51 3.36 -23.13
C ALA A 314 -8.81 1.89 -22.78
N ALA A 315 -10.07 1.51 -22.62
CA ALA A 315 -10.49 0.22 -22.07
C ALA A 315 -9.89 -0.99 -22.83
N PRO A 316 -9.90 -1.05 -24.18
CA PRO A 316 -9.27 -2.14 -24.91
C PRO A 316 -7.77 -2.28 -24.59
N PHE A 317 -7.04 -1.16 -24.53
CA PHE A 317 -5.61 -1.17 -24.22
C PHE A 317 -5.34 -1.54 -22.76
N LEU A 318 -6.20 -1.12 -21.84
CA LEU A 318 -6.12 -1.48 -20.42
C LEU A 318 -6.30 -2.99 -20.24
N PHE A 319 -7.32 -3.59 -20.85
CA PHE A 319 -7.56 -5.03 -20.75
C PHE A 319 -6.46 -5.85 -21.46
N GLU A 320 -5.96 -5.40 -22.61
CA GLU A 320 -4.78 -5.99 -23.27
C GLU A 320 -3.52 -5.94 -22.38
N GLY A 321 -3.28 -4.81 -21.71
CA GLY A 321 -2.18 -4.68 -20.74
C GLY A 321 -2.31 -5.65 -19.56
N LEU A 322 -3.52 -5.82 -19.03
CA LEU A 322 -3.79 -6.77 -17.95
C LEU A 322 -3.58 -8.24 -18.39
N LYS A 323 -3.92 -8.57 -19.63
CA LYS A 323 -3.66 -9.89 -20.23
C LYS A 323 -2.17 -10.12 -20.47
N ALA A 324 -1.47 -9.15 -21.05
CA ALA A 324 -0.03 -9.24 -21.31
C ALA A 324 0.77 -9.48 -20.02
N THR A 325 0.25 -9.01 -18.89
CA THR A 325 0.87 -9.23 -17.57
C THR A 325 0.32 -10.44 -16.81
N ALA A 326 -0.58 -11.27 -17.35
CA ALA A 326 -1.27 -12.33 -16.60
C ALA A 326 -0.35 -13.38 -15.93
N GLY A 327 0.90 -13.51 -16.36
CA GLY A 327 1.91 -14.33 -15.69
C GLY A 327 2.50 -13.69 -14.43
N PHE A 328 2.41 -12.36 -14.27
CA PHE A 328 2.80 -11.64 -13.06
C PHE A 328 1.73 -11.82 -11.98
N LYS A 329 2.15 -12.40 -10.85
CA LYS A 329 1.29 -12.75 -9.72
C LYS A 329 1.31 -11.73 -8.60
N GLY A 330 2.34 -10.89 -8.55
CA GLY A 330 2.38 -9.83 -7.54
C GLY A 330 3.76 -9.44 -7.09
N ILE A 331 3.77 -8.60 -6.05
CA ILE A 331 4.97 -8.08 -5.41
C ILE A 331 4.94 -8.42 -3.94
N GLN A 332 6.12 -8.77 -3.42
CA GLN A 332 6.38 -8.93 -1.99
C GLN A 332 7.50 -7.98 -1.61
N MET A 333 7.30 -7.19 -0.56
CA MET A 333 8.39 -6.48 0.09
C MET A 333 8.34 -6.73 1.59
N ASN A 334 9.49 -6.86 2.22
CA ASN A 334 9.59 -6.82 3.67
C ASN A 334 10.87 -6.16 4.12
N PHE A 335 10.80 -5.64 5.34
CA PHE A 335 11.93 -5.07 6.06
C PHE A 335 12.07 -5.80 7.40
N SER A 336 13.30 -6.18 7.75
CA SER A 336 13.61 -6.92 8.97
C SER A 336 14.70 -6.18 9.76
N GLY A 337 14.35 -5.66 10.94
CA GLY A 337 15.30 -5.23 11.97
C GLY A 337 16.29 -4.14 11.55
N MET A 338 15.89 -3.17 10.72
CA MET A 338 16.75 -2.11 10.14
C MET A 338 17.81 -2.54 9.13
N GLU A 339 18.19 -3.81 9.11
CA GLU A 339 19.35 -4.26 8.36
C GLU A 339 19.01 -4.79 6.98
N ARG A 340 17.79 -5.33 6.80
CA ARG A 340 17.46 -6.11 5.62
C ARG A 340 16.17 -5.67 4.97
N LEU A 341 16.24 -5.39 3.67
CA LEU A 341 15.11 -5.23 2.77
C LEU A 341 15.10 -6.39 1.79
N ASP A 342 13.96 -7.05 1.65
CA ASP A 342 13.72 -8.07 0.63
C ASP A 342 12.58 -7.59 -0.29
N PHE A 343 12.77 -7.75 -1.58
CA PHE A 343 11.82 -7.47 -2.65
C PHE A 343 11.73 -8.70 -3.56
N ALA A 344 10.52 -9.12 -3.92
CA ALA A 344 10.31 -10.17 -4.90
C ALA A 344 9.17 -9.81 -5.86
N MET A 345 9.42 -10.02 -7.15
CA MET A 345 8.36 -10.09 -8.17
C MET A 345 8.02 -11.55 -8.42
N LEU A 346 6.74 -11.89 -8.28
CA LEU A 346 6.24 -13.24 -8.42
C LEU A 346 5.69 -13.44 -9.82
N PHE A 347 6.09 -14.54 -10.46
CA PHE A 347 5.59 -14.99 -11.75
C PHE A 347 5.20 -16.45 -11.67
N ASP A 348 4.09 -16.80 -12.32
CA ASP A 348 3.62 -18.16 -12.47
C ASP A 348 2.82 -18.28 -13.79
N THR A 349 2.32 -19.47 -14.07
CA THR A 349 1.49 -19.75 -15.23
C THR A 349 0.28 -18.80 -15.24
N PRO A 350 0.01 -18.10 -16.36
CA PRO A 350 -1.16 -17.26 -16.49
C PRO A 350 -2.45 -18.04 -16.26
N ASN A 351 -3.43 -17.42 -15.61
CA ASN A 351 -4.76 -18.02 -15.44
C ASN A 351 -5.57 -17.83 -16.74
N SER A 352 -5.83 -18.92 -17.46
CA SER A 352 -6.53 -18.89 -18.75
C SER A 352 -7.98 -18.41 -18.64
N GLU A 353 -8.66 -18.65 -17.52
CA GLU A 353 -10.04 -18.19 -17.30
C GLU A 353 -10.09 -16.66 -17.17
N ILE A 354 -9.13 -16.08 -16.45
CA ILE A 354 -9.01 -14.62 -16.31
C ILE A 354 -8.67 -13.98 -17.65
N ILE A 355 -7.77 -14.59 -18.44
CA ILE A 355 -7.44 -14.09 -19.78
C ILE A 355 -8.69 -14.09 -20.67
N ALA A 356 -9.44 -15.19 -20.70
CA ALA A 356 -10.66 -15.27 -21.49
C ALA A 356 -11.73 -14.27 -21.04
N ALA A 357 -11.84 -14.01 -19.73
CA ALA A 357 -12.75 -13.00 -19.21
C ALA A 357 -12.34 -11.58 -19.63
N LEU A 358 -11.04 -11.25 -19.59
CA LEU A 358 -10.51 -9.98 -20.08
C LEU A 358 -10.68 -9.81 -21.59
N ASP A 359 -10.58 -10.89 -22.37
CA ASP A 359 -10.91 -10.88 -23.80
C ASP A 359 -12.39 -10.51 -24.03
N GLY A 360 -13.29 -11.08 -23.23
CA GLY A 360 -14.72 -10.80 -23.31
C GLY A 360 -15.10 -9.37 -22.96
N LEU A 361 -14.43 -8.74 -21.99
CA LEU A 361 -14.75 -7.39 -21.54
C LEU A 361 -14.56 -6.32 -22.61
N ALA A 362 -13.48 -6.39 -23.39
CA ALA A 362 -13.24 -5.42 -24.45
C ALA A 362 -14.38 -5.45 -25.50
N ALA A 363 -14.83 -6.64 -25.87
CA ALA A 363 -15.95 -6.81 -26.80
C ALA A 363 -17.27 -6.31 -26.21
N LYS A 364 -17.53 -6.60 -24.92
CA LYS A 364 -18.73 -6.11 -24.23
C LYS A 364 -18.82 -4.59 -24.20
N TRP A 365 -17.71 -3.88 -23.95
CA TRP A 365 -17.69 -2.42 -23.97
C TRP A 365 -17.89 -1.84 -25.37
N GLN A 366 -17.34 -2.47 -26.41
CA GLN A 366 -17.58 -2.06 -27.80
C GLN A 366 -19.07 -2.18 -28.17
N GLU A 367 -19.69 -3.32 -27.85
CA GLU A 367 -21.12 -3.55 -28.09
C GLU A 367 -22.00 -2.59 -27.26
N PHE A 368 -21.61 -2.30 -26.02
CA PHE A 368 -22.30 -1.34 -25.16
C PHE A 368 -22.32 0.07 -25.78
N VAL A 369 -21.17 0.57 -26.25
CA VAL A 369 -21.07 1.89 -26.89
C VAL A 369 -21.87 1.96 -28.17
N GLU A 370 -21.76 0.94 -29.04
CA GLU A 370 -22.55 0.88 -30.29
C GLU A 370 -24.06 0.90 -30.00
N THR A 371 -24.50 0.20 -28.94
CA THR A 371 -25.92 0.19 -28.55
C THR A 371 -26.37 1.56 -28.02
N GLN A 372 -25.54 2.25 -27.24
CA GLN A 372 -25.90 3.59 -26.74
C GLN A 372 -25.95 4.63 -27.85
N GLU A 373 -25.02 4.60 -28.80
CA GLU A 373 -25.05 5.49 -29.97
C GLU A 373 -26.33 5.25 -30.80
N GLU A 374 -26.74 3.99 -31.02
CA GLU A 374 -27.99 3.66 -31.73
C GLU A 374 -29.24 4.12 -30.96
N GLU A 375 -29.25 4.03 -29.62
CA GLU A 375 -30.35 4.50 -28.77
C GLU A 375 -30.45 6.03 -28.77
N GLU A 376 -29.32 6.75 -28.69
CA GLU A 376 -29.29 8.22 -28.77
C GLU A 376 -29.77 8.72 -30.14
N GLU A 377 -29.30 8.12 -31.24
CA GLU A 377 -29.77 8.48 -32.59
C GLU A 377 -31.29 8.26 -32.75
N ALA A 378 -31.84 7.19 -32.15
CA ALA A 378 -33.28 6.92 -32.18
C ALA A 378 -34.09 7.93 -31.33
N GLU A 379 -33.60 8.31 -30.16
CA GLU A 379 -34.24 9.34 -29.31
C GLU A 379 -34.21 10.73 -29.99
N GLU A 380 -33.13 11.08 -30.67
CA GLU A 380 -33.04 12.31 -31.48
C GLU A 380 -34.02 12.30 -32.66
N GLU A 381 -34.14 11.18 -33.38
CA GLU A 381 -35.11 11.03 -34.47
C GLU A 381 -36.57 11.12 -33.98
N GLU A 382 -36.91 10.50 -32.84
CA GLU A 382 -38.24 10.60 -32.24
C GLU A 382 -38.55 12.04 -31.77
N ALA A 383 -37.57 12.73 -31.17
CA ALA A 383 -37.73 14.13 -30.76
C ALA A 383 -37.94 15.08 -31.96
N GLU A 384 -37.22 14.86 -33.07
CA GLU A 384 -37.43 15.62 -34.31
C GLU A 384 -38.79 15.35 -34.96
N GLU A 385 -39.31 14.11 -34.90
CA GLU A 385 -40.65 13.79 -35.38
C GLU A 385 -41.73 14.43 -34.51
N GLU A 386 -41.58 14.42 -33.18
CA GLU A 386 -42.52 15.09 -32.26
C GLU A 386 -42.55 16.62 -32.49
N GLU A 387 -41.40 17.27 -32.69
CA GLU A 387 -41.35 18.70 -33.02
C GLU A 387 -42.04 19.02 -34.35
N LYS A 388 -41.82 18.19 -35.39
CA LYS A 388 -42.49 18.36 -36.69
C LYS A 388 -44.02 18.22 -36.57
N ILE A 389 -44.49 17.24 -35.80
CA ILE A 389 -45.93 17.03 -35.56
C ILE A 389 -46.53 18.22 -34.79
N GLU A 390 -45.79 18.80 -33.83
CA GLU A 390 -46.24 19.96 -33.06
C GLU A 390 -46.26 21.26 -33.88
N GLU A 391 -45.31 21.45 -34.81
CA GLU A 391 -45.33 22.55 -35.78
C GLU A 391 -46.48 22.43 -36.79
N GLU A 392 -46.71 21.25 -37.37
CA GLU A 392 -47.83 21.02 -38.31
C GLU A 392 -49.20 21.22 -37.63
N ALA A 393 -49.33 20.87 -36.34
CA ALA A 393 -50.53 21.12 -35.56
C ALA A 393 -50.79 22.62 -35.26
N LYS A 394 -49.74 23.46 -35.22
CA LYS A 394 -49.85 24.92 -35.07
C LYS A 394 -50.24 25.62 -36.39
N GLU A 395 -49.92 25.03 -37.54
CA GLU A 395 -50.26 25.58 -38.86
C GLU A 395 -51.63 25.13 -39.41
N ALA A 396 -52.30 24.17 -38.78
CA ALA A 396 -53.64 23.74 -39.18
C ALA A 396 -54.69 24.88 -39.04
N PRO A 397 -55.44 25.23 -40.10
CA PRO A 397 -56.37 26.36 -40.05
C PRO A 397 -57.54 26.05 -39.11
N LYS A 398 -57.80 26.96 -38.15
CA LYS A 398 -59.03 26.94 -37.35
C LYS A 398 -60.23 27.10 -38.28
N SER A 399 -61.01 26.02 -38.42
CA SER A 399 -62.25 25.94 -39.21
C SER A 399 -63.30 26.95 -38.75
#